data_AF-Q54E88-F1
#
_entry.id   AF-Q54E88-F1
#
_cell.length_a   1.000
_cell.length_b   1.000
_cell.length_c   1.000
_cell.angle_alpha   90.00
_cell.angle_beta   90.00
_cell.angle_gamma   90.00
#
_symmetry.space_group_name_H-M   'P 1'
#
loop_
_entity.id
_entity.type
_entity.pdbx_description
1 polymer ?
#
loop_
_entity_poly.entity_id
_entity_poly.type
_entity_poly.pdbx_seq_one_letter_code
_entity_poly.pdbx_strand_id
1 'polypeptide(L)'
;MNKEEKLFWEVYKNKYLRNLIFHHIQCTEWVEYDEHQQIYENNRILFKDIKSLKWMSIKKQFKLLKYKLECNESIQIISSSCILEFFKSFNNNNNKNEKDLKKKEEQEKQEKLLKSVLVLFLKK
;
A
#
# COMPACT_ATOMS: atom_id res chain seq x y z
N MET A 1 24.61 -5.17 -0.25
CA MET A 1 23.51 -5.79 0.50
C MET A 1 23.91 -5.79 1.97
N ASN A 2 23.08 -5.21 2.84
CA ASN A 2 23.40 -5.13 4.27
C ASN A 2 23.27 -6.51 4.96
N LYS A 3 23.90 -6.73 6.11
CA LYS A 3 23.85 -8.00 6.86
C LYS A 3 22.41 -8.37 7.22
N GLU A 4 21.61 -7.40 7.68
CA GLU A 4 20.20 -7.60 8.03
C GLU A 4 19.37 -7.97 6.79
N GLU A 5 19.68 -7.37 5.64
CA GLU A 5 19.03 -7.68 4.37
C GLU A 5 19.35 -9.11 3.90
N LYS A 6 20.62 -9.54 4.03
CA LYS A 6 21.02 -10.92 3.74
C LYS A 6 20.28 -11.92 4.63
N LEU A 7 20.22 -11.66 5.94
CA LEU A 7 19.51 -12.51 6.90
C LEU A 7 18.00 -12.56 6.60
N PHE A 8 17.39 -11.41 6.29
CA PHE A 8 15.99 -11.34 5.88
C PHE A 8 15.72 -12.27 4.69
N TRP A 9 16.55 -12.22 3.65
CA TRP A 9 16.38 -13.08 2.47
C TRP A 9 16.63 -14.55 2.76
N GLU A 10 17.58 -14.91 3.64
CA GLU A 10 17.80 -16.29 4.08
C GLU A 10 16.56 -16.85 4.80
N VAL A 11 15.97 -16.07 5.71
CA VAL A 11 14.74 -16.45 6.41
C VAL A 11 13.54 -16.51 5.47
N TYR A 12 13.37 -15.49 4.60
CA TYR A 12 12.22 -15.39 3.71
C TYR A 12 12.20 -16.50 2.64
N LYS A 13 13.38 -16.91 2.14
CA LYS A 13 13.50 -18.02 1.19
C LYS A 13 13.20 -19.37 1.84
N ASN A 14 13.47 -19.53 3.13
CA ASN A 14 13.09 -20.73 3.87
C ASN A 14 11.56 -20.81 4.03
N LYS A 15 10.92 -21.65 3.21
CA LYS A 15 9.45 -21.83 3.20
C LYS A 15 8.88 -22.19 4.57
N TYR A 16 9.58 -23.01 5.35
CA TYR A 16 9.12 -23.42 6.68
C TYR A 16 9.12 -22.22 7.65
N LEU A 17 10.25 -21.52 7.77
CA LEU A 17 10.35 -20.33 8.63
C LEU A 17 9.39 -19.23 8.20
N ARG A 18 9.31 -18.96 6.89
CA ARG A 18 8.36 -18.00 6.33
C ARG A 18 6.92 -18.34 6.73
N ASN A 19 6.49 -19.59 6.56
CA ASN A 19 5.15 -20.02 6.92
C ASN A 19 4.88 -19.93 8.43
N LEU A 20 5.86 -20.29 9.28
CA LEU A 20 5.76 -20.10 10.73
C LEU A 20 5.61 -18.63 11.12
N ILE A 21 6.41 -17.74 10.53
CA ILE A 21 6.33 -16.30 10.78
C ILE A 21 4.95 -15.76 10.39
N PHE A 22 4.46 -16.09 9.20
CA PHE A 22 3.12 -15.64 8.78
C PHE A 22 2.01 -16.23 9.63
N HIS A 23 2.13 -17.49 10.04
CA HIS A 23 1.18 -18.11 10.96
C HIS A 23 1.15 -17.39 12.32
N HIS A 24 2.33 -17.10 12.88
CA HIS A 24 2.44 -16.33 14.13
C HIS A 24 1.83 -14.93 13.99
N ILE A 25 2.17 -14.20 12.92
CA ILE A 25 1.57 -12.88 12.64
C ILE A 25 0.04 -12.97 12.56
N GLN A 26 -0.50 -14.03 11.97
CA GLN A 26 -1.95 -14.23 11.82
C GLN A 26 -2.65 -14.58 13.13
N CYS A 27 -2.02 -15.36 14.02
CA CYS A 27 -2.64 -15.88 15.24
C CYS A 27 -2.36 -15.04 16.50
N THR A 28 -1.32 -14.22 16.49
CA THR A 28 -0.98 -13.34 17.62
C THR A 28 -1.75 -12.04 17.49
N GLU A 29 -2.44 -11.60 18.54
CA GLU A 29 -2.97 -10.24 18.67
C GLU A 29 -1.85 -9.30 19.15
N TRP A 30 -1.67 -8.16 18.47
CA TRP A 30 -0.57 -7.20 18.72
C TRP A 30 -1.11 -5.89 19.29
N VAL A 31 -2.42 -5.69 19.22
CA VAL A 31 -3.09 -4.55 19.82
C VAL A 31 -3.34 -4.89 21.28
N GLU A 32 -2.77 -4.09 22.18
CA GLU A 32 -3.14 -4.11 23.58
C GLU A 32 -4.46 -3.38 23.73
N TYR A 33 -5.41 -4.03 24.41
CA TYR A 33 -6.73 -3.51 24.70
C TYR A 33 -6.85 -3.26 26.19
N ASP A 34 -7.39 -2.11 26.59
CA ASP A 34 -7.60 -1.76 28.00
C ASP A 34 -8.58 -2.74 28.67
N GLU A 35 -9.57 -3.19 27.91
CA GLU A 35 -10.60 -4.13 28.38
C GLU A 35 -10.65 -5.37 27.49
N HIS A 36 -10.72 -6.57 28.09
CA HIS A 36 -10.80 -7.85 27.36
C HIS A 36 -12.01 -7.91 26.40
N GLN A 37 -13.08 -7.17 26.69
CA GLN A 37 -14.26 -7.08 25.84
C GLN A 37 -13.96 -6.42 24.50
N GLN A 38 -12.87 -5.66 24.36
CA GLN A 38 -12.50 -5.04 23.10
C GLN A 38 -11.84 -6.03 22.13
N ILE A 39 -11.45 -7.23 22.58
CA ILE A 39 -10.88 -8.28 21.73
C ILE A 39 -12.01 -8.98 20.96
N TYR A 40 -12.20 -8.60 19.70
CA TYR A 40 -13.18 -9.21 18.80
C TYR A 40 -12.50 -9.86 17.62
N GLU A 41 -13.04 -10.99 17.16
CA GLU A 41 -12.58 -11.69 15.94
C GLU A 41 -12.53 -10.78 14.70
N ASN A 42 -13.39 -9.76 14.65
CA ASN A 42 -13.49 -8.82 13.54
C ASN A 42 -12.48 -7.66 13.60
N ASN A 43 -11.72 -7.52 14.70
CA ASN A 43 -10.68 -6.51 14.80
C ASN A 43 -9.58 -6.74 13.77
N ARG A 44 -9.37 -8.01 13.41
CA ARG A 44 -8.37 -8.43 12.43
C ARG A 44 -9.01 -9.32 11.38
N ILE A 45 -8.86 -8.90 10.12
CA ILE A 45 -9.37 -9.64 8.98
C ILE A 45 -8.21 -9.98 8.04
N LEU A 46 -8.14 -11.24 7.61
CA LEU A 46 -7.16 -11.66 6.62
C LEU A 46 -7.55 -11.08 5.26
N PHE A 47 -6.56 -10.67 4.46
CA PHE A 47 -6.82 -10.13 3.12
C PHE A 47 -7.65 -11.06 2.23
N LYS A 48 -7.49 -12.38 2.40
CA LYS A 48 -8.29 -13.40 1.69
C LYS A 48 -9.80 -13.25 2.00
N ASP A 49 -10.15 -12.89 3.23
CA ASP A 49 -11.54 -12.83 3.72
C ASP A 49 -12.18 -11.46 3.47
N ILE A 50 -11.40 -10.45 3.08
CA ILE A 50 -11.91 -9.13 2.70
C ILE A 50 -12.66 -9.24 1.37
N LYS A 51 -13.98 -9.04 1.39
CA LYS A 51 -14.83 -9.03 0.19
C LYS A 51 -15.46 -7.68 -0.11
N SER A 52 -15.59 -6.80 0.88
CA SER A 52 -16.30 -5.52 0.73
C SER A 52 -15.56 -4.54 -0.18
N LEU A 53 -16.19 -4.17 -1.30
CA LEU A 53 -15.70 -3.10 -2.17
C LEU A 53 -15.56 -1.78 -1.42
N LYS A 54 -16.54 -1.46 -0.57
CA LYS A 54 -16.53 -0.24 0.25
C LYS A 54 -15.30 -0.20 1.13
N TRP A 55 -15.03 -1.28 1.86
CA TRP A 55 -13.86 -1.35 2.74
C TRP A 55 -12.55 -1.17 1.95
N MET A 56 -12.39 -1.89 0.84
CA MET A 56 -11.17 -1.78 0.01
C MET A 56 -11.00 -0.37 -0.58
N SER A 57 -12.09 0.29 -0.94
CA SER A 57 -12.08 1.65 -1.49
C SER A 57 -11.70 2.70 -0.45
N ILE A 58 -12.27 2.60 0.76
CA ILE A 58 -11.99 3.50 1.89
C ILE A 58 -10.55 3.34 2.36
N LYS A 59 -10.08 2.08 2.51
CA LYS A 59 -8.71 1.78 2.94
C LYS A 59 -7.69 1.85 1.80
N LYS A 60 -8.10 2.30 0.61
CA LYS A 60 -7.26 2.44 -0.60
C LYS A 60 -6.49 1.16 -0.97
N GLN A 61 -7.07 0.00 -0.71
CA GLN A 61 -6.48 -1.31 -1.00
C GLN A 61 -6.74 -1.72 -2.45
N PHE A 62 -6.43 -0.84 -3.40
CA PHE A 62 -6.71 -1.08 -4.82
C PHE A 62 -5.89 -2.22 -5.42
N LYS A 63 -4.67 -2.44 -4.90
CA LYS A 63 -3.87 -3.61 -5.30
C LYS A 63 -4.54 -4.92 -4.88
N LEU A 64 -5.12 -4.96 -3.68
CA LEU A 64 -5.89 -6.12 -3.23
C LEU A 64 -7.15 -6.30 -4.06
N LEU A 65 -7.89 -5.23 -4.33
CA LEU A 65 -9.07 -5.28 -5.20
C LEU A 65 -8.71 -5.80 -6.60
N LYS A 66 -7.64 -5.27 -7.21
CA LYS A 66 -7.13 -5.73 -8.50
C LYS A 66 -6.80 -7.21 -8.47
N TYR A 67 -6.01 -7.65 -7.48
CA TYR A 67 -5.64 -9.05 -7.31
C TYR A 67 -6.88 -9.95 -7.22
N LYS A 68 -7.87 -9.56 -6.41
CA LYS A 68 -9.11 -10.33 -6.25
C LYS A 68 -9.89 -10.43 -7.56
N LEU A 69 -9.97 -9.35 -8.33
CA LEU A 69 -10.61 -9.37 -9.66
C LEU A 69 -9.85 -10.28 -10.63
N GLU A 70 -8.51 -10.22 -10.65
CA GLU A 70 -7.66 -11.10 -11.48
C GLU A 70 -7.81 -12.58 -11.08
N CYS A 71 -8.01 -12.87 -9.80
CA CYS A 71 -8.28 -14.20 -9.28
C CYS A 71 -9.76 -14.63 -9.41
N ASN A 72 -10.63 -13.84 -10.06
CA ASN A 72 -12.07 -14.08 -10.16
C ASN A 72 -12.75 -14.30 -8.79
N GLU A 73 -12.24 -13.65 -7.74
CA GLU A 73 -12.86 -13.70 -6.42
C GLU A 73 -14.11 -12.82 -6.37
N SER A 74 -15.13 -13.28 -5.63
CA SER A 74 -16.37 -12.52 -5.43
C SER A 74 -16.11 -11.24 -4.64
N ILE A 75 -16.54 -10.09 -5.19
CA ILE A 75 -16.51 -8.80 -4.49
C ILE A 75 -17.92 -8.44 -4.03
N GLN A 76 -18.07 -8.16 -2.75
CA GLN A 76 -19.34 -7.76 -2.17
C GLN A 76 -19.59 -6.27 -2.41
N ILE A 77 -20.71 -5.99 -3.08
CA ILE A 77 -21.21 -4.64 -3.34
C ILE A 77 -22.60 -4.56 -2.67
N ILE A 78 -22.67 -3.86 -1.54
CA ILE A 78 -23.90 -3.76 -0.74
C ILE A 78 -24.86 -2.73 -1.36
N SER A 79 -24.31 -1.67 -1.95
CA SER A 79 -25.06 -0.53 -2.47
C SER A 79 -24.35 0.06 -3.69
N SER A 80 -25.12 0.64 -4.63
CA SER A 80 -24.58 1.42 -5.76
C SER A 80 -23.69 2.57 -5.29
N SER A 81 -23.92 3.11 -4.09
CA SER A 81 -23.08 4.15 -3.50
C SER A 81 -21.63 3.68 -3.29
N CYS A 82 -21.40 2.39 -3.07
CA CYS A 82 -20.05 1.83 -2.90
C CYS A 82 -19.23 1.97 -4.19
N ILE A 83 -19.89 1.80 -5.34
CA ILE A 83 -19.26 1.97 -6.66
C ILE A 83 -18.92 3.44 -6.89
N LEU A 84 -19.83 4.36 -6.54
CA LEU A 84 -19.57 5.79 -6.62
C LEU A 84 -18.42 6.22 -5.71
N GLU A 85 -18.37 5.71 -4.48
CA GLU A 85 -17.26 5.93 -3.54
C GLU A 85 -15.93 5.40 -4.09
N PHE A 86 -15.94 4.23 -4.73
CA PHE A 86 -14.77 3.68 -5.41
C PHE A 86 -14.25 4.61 -6.50
N PHE A 87 -15.09 5.05 -7.44
CA PHE A 87 -14.67 5.95 -8.53
C PHE A 87 -14.20 7.31 -8.00
N LYS A 88 -14.85 7.86 -6.97
CA LYS A 88 -14.39 9.08 -6.30
C LYS A 88 -13.00 8.91 -5.69
N SER A 89 -12.78 7.82 -4.97
CA SER A 89 -11.48 7.51 -4.34
C SER A 89 -10.38 7.30 -5.39
N PHE A 90 -10.71 6.61 -6.50
CA PHE A 90 -9.80 6.38 -7.62
C PHE A 90 -9.38 7.68 -8.31
N ASN A 91 -10.33 8.54 -8.68
CA ASN A 91 -10.05 9.82 -9.33
C ASN A 91 -9.20 10.75 -8.46
N ASN A 92 -9.47 10.77 -7.15
CA ASN A 92 -8.66 11.55 -6.21
C ASN A 92 -7.20 11.10 -6.16
N ASN A 93 -6.91 9.80 -6.26
CA ASN A 93 -5.53 9.31 -6.27
C ASN A 93 -4.83 9.64 -7.59
N ASN A 94 -5.52 9.58 -8.73
CA ASN A 94 -4.94 9.96 -10.03
C ASN A 94 -4.58 11.45 -10.06
N ASN A 95 -5.48 12.32 -9.58
CA ASN A 95 -5.20 13.75 -9.47
C ASN A 95 -4.01 14.06 -8.56
N LYS A 96 -3.79 13.26 -7.51
CA LYS A 96 -2.61 13.39 -6.64
C LYS A 96 -1.34 12.98 -7.38
N ASN A 97 -1.36 11.84 -8.06
CA ASN A 97 -0.22 11.36 -8.84
C ASN A 97 0.19 12.33 -9.94
N GLU A 98 -0.77 12.96 -10.63
CA GLU A 98 -0.49 13.99 -11.64
C GLU A 98 0.17 15.24 -11.04
N LYS A 99 -0.30 15.69 -9.86
CA LYS A 99 0.31 16.82 -9.15
C LYS A 99 1.75 16.49 -8.71
N ASP A 100 1.97 15.28 -8.20
CA ASP A 100 3.29 14.81 -7.78
C ASP A 100 4.24 14.70 -8.99
N LEU A 101 3.75 14.24 -10.14
CA LEU A 101 4.53 14.17 -11.38
C LEU A 101 4.92 15.57 -11.89
N LYS A 102 3.97 16.51 -11.96
CA LYS A 102 4.25 17.91 -12.37
C LYS A 102 5.27 18.58 -11.46
N LYS A 103 5.18 18.34 -10.14
CA LYS A 103 6.14 18.86 -9.16
C LYS A 103 7.54 18.29 -9.40
N LYS A 104 7.64 16.99 -9.74
CA LYS A 104 8.92 16.35 -10.05
C LYS A 104 9.55 16.91 -11.35
N GLU A 105 8.74 17.10 -12.40
CA GLU A 105 9.20 17.72 -13.65
C GLU A 105 9.70 19.16 -13.45
N GLU A 106 9.05 19.93 -12.58
CA GLU A 106 9.46 21.30 -12.24
C GLU A 106 10.78 21.33 -11.46
N GLN A 107 10.96 20.41 -10.51
CA GLN A 107 12.22 20.25 -9.78
C GLN A 107 13.39 19.87 -10.71
N GLU A 108 13.17 18.93 -11.64
CA GLU A 108 14.18 18.54 -12.62
C GLU A 108 14.58 19.70 -13.55
N LYS A 109 13.61 20.57 -13.94
CA LYS A 109 13.90 21.80 -14.70
C LYS A 109 14.74 22.78 -13.89
N GLN A 110 14.41 23.00 -12.61
CA GLN A 110 15.17 23.90 -11.73
C GLN A 110 16.60 23.40 -11.51
N GLU A 111 16.80 22.09 -11.30
CA GLU A 111 18.15 21.51 -11.16
C GLU A 111 18.97 21.66 -12.44
N LYS A 112 18.35 21.47 -13.62
CA LYS A 112 19.03 21.65 -14.91
C LYS A 112 19.45 23.11 -15.14
N LEU A 113 18.59 24.07 -14.76
CA LEU A 113 18.90 25.50 -14.81
C LEU A 113 20.03 25.85 -13.84
N LEU A 114 20.01 25.33 -12.62
CA LEU A 114 21.06 25.57 -11.63
C LEU A 114 22.42 25.05 -12.14
N LYS A 115 22.44 23.85 -12.73
CA LYS A 115 23.65 23.27 -13.34
C LYS A 115 24.18 24.11 -14.51
N SER A 116 23.32 24.64 -15.38
CA SER A 116 23.77 25.47 -16.51
C SER A 116 24.36 26.80 -16.05
N VAL A 117 23.76 27.43 -15.02
CA VAL A 117 24.27 28.67 -14.41
C VAL A 117 25.63 28.44 -13.75
N LEU A 118 25.80 27.35 -12.99
CA LEU A 118 27.08 26.97 -12.39
C LEU A 118 28.21 26.80 -13.43
N VAL A 119 27.92 26.18 -14.57
CA VAL A 119 28.91 26.02 -15.66
C VAL A 119 29.34 27.38 -16.25
N LEU A 120 28.44 28.36 -16.33
CA LEU A 120 28.79 29.71 -16.80
C LEU A 120 29.69 30.46 -15.81
N PHE A 121 29.48 30.27 -14.51
CA PHE A 121 30.33 30.89 -13.48
C PHE A 121 31.74 30.28 -13.42
N LEU A 122 31.88 28.97 -13.66
CA LEU A 122 33.18 28.30 -13.66
C LEU A 122 34.01 28.53 -14.93
N LYS A 123 33.41 29.08 -16.00
CA LYS A 123 34.12 29.44 -17.24
C LYS A 123 34.69 30.86 -17.24
N LYS A 124 34.45 31.65 -16.19
CA LYS A 124 35.08 32.95 -15.98
C LYS A 124 36.32 32.79 -15.11
#